data_AF-A0A9W5S0N8-F1
#
_entry.id   AF-A0A9W5S0N8-F1
#
_cell.length_a   1.000
_cell.length_b   1.000
_cell.length_c   1.000
_cell.angle_alpha   90.00
_cell.angle_beta   90.00
_cell.angle_gamma   90.00
#
_symmetry.space_group_name_H-M   'P 1'
#
loop_
_entity.id
_entity.type
_entity.pdbx_description
1 polymer ?
#
loop_
_entity_poly.entity_id
_entity_poly.type
_entity_poly.pdbx_seq_one_letter_code
_entity_poly.pdbx_strand_id
1 'polypeptide(L)'
;MDYIVLDIEFNGRKFASELPMEVIEIGAVRLDSALQQTDQFEAFVKPVYFTKLNSFIKKKTGIPQEAIDRAHGFPKVIADFMTWLDRGRPFLLLTWGGEDLKRIVYDTRMHKMDDAYWMAVDYYDLLKGYLRYKNVSNDVSVEGALLDLGIEAGGSAHRALDDAQMTAEIFRRIFSKLDLERVQRFKDLYTNAKERKLVKNAIRALLAQRKTPTWELLAEYVFKDKVALEDPRKLAELQEYFAAELEKALQKKAAAPPAIVD
;
A
#
# COMPACT_ATOMS: atom_id res chain seq x y z
N MET A 1 12.04 7.48 19.24
CA MET A 1 11.09 7.04 18.21
C MET A 1 11.90 6.30 17.17
N ASP A 2 11.44 5.12 16.78
CA ASP A 2 12.13 4.30 15.80
C ASP A 2 11.42 4.42 14.44
N TYR A 3 12.13 4.15 13.35
CA TYR A 3 11.57 4.06 12.00
C TYR A 3 11.76 2.65 11.48
N ILE A 4 10.68 1.99 11.10
CA ILE A 4 10.73 0.63 10.56
C ILE A 4 10.47 0.72 9.07
N VAL A 5 11.50 0.49 8.25
CA VAL A 5 11.32 0.41 6.80
C VAL A 5 11.07 -1.04 6.44
N LEU A 6 9.90 -1.31 5.87
CA LEU A 6 9.39 -2.64 5.54
C LEU A 6 9.24 -2.77 4.02
N ASP A 7 9.65 -3.93 3.52
CA ASP A 7 9.33 -4.41 2.18
C ASP A 7 8.97 -5.91 2.27
N ILE A 8 8.19 -6.40 1.31
CA ILE A 8 7.84 -7.81 1.23
C ILE A 8 7.91 -8.30 -0.21
N GLU A 9 8.21 -9.59 -0.37
CA GLU A 9 7.95 -10.28 -1.63
C GLU A 9 6.74 -11.19 -1.47
N PHE A 10 5.95 -11.30 -2.54
CA PHE A 10 4.76 -12.15 -2.57
C PHE A 10 4.67 -12.90 -3.89
N ASN A 11 4.00 -14.05 -3.86
CA ASN A 11 3.78 -14.81 -5.09
C ASN A 11 2.78 -14.08 -6.01
N GLY A 12 3.01 -14.17 -7.33
CA GLY A 12 2.08 -13.61 -8.31
C GLY A 12 0.89 -14.55 -8.52
N ARG A 13 -0.33 -13.99 -8.69
CA ARG A 13 -1.48 -14.79 -9.14
C ARG A 13 -1.19 -15.40 -10.51
N LYS A 14 -1.46 -16.69 -10.68
CA LYS A 14 -1.59 -17.28 -12.02
C LYS A 14 -2.78 -16.63 -12.72
N PHE A 15 -2.68 -16.43 -14.04
CA PHE A 15 -3.76 -15.86 -14.85
C PHE A 15 -5.07 -16.64 -14.60
N ALA A 16 -6.17 -15.92 -14.36
CA ALA A 16 -7.49 -16.47 -14.02
C ALA A 16 -7.59 -17.29 -12.71
N SER A 17 -6.65 -17.12 -11.76
CA SER A 17 -6.76 -17.75 -10.44
C SER A 17 -7.49 -16.87 -9.43
N GLU A 18 -8.53 -17.45 -8.81
CA GLU A 18 -9.25 -16.86 -7.67
C GLU A 18 -8.43 -16.91 -6.37
N LEU A 19 -7.36 -17.72 -6.33
CA LEU A 19 -6.52 -17.89 -5.15
C LEU A 19 -5.77 -16.58 -4.80
N PRO A 20 -5.55 -16.31 -3.49
CA PRO A 20 -4.88 -15.10 -3.05
C PRO A 20 -3.39 -15.11 -3.41
N MET A 21 -2.78 -13.92 -3.43
CA MET A 21 -1.32 -13.81 -3.38
C MET A 21 -0.88 -13.98 -1.94
N GLU A 22 0.19 -14.73 -1.72
CA GLU A 22 0.74 -15.06 -0.40
C GLU A 22 2.12 -14.41 -0.26
N VAL A 23 2.41 -13.89 0.93
CA VAL A 23 3.74 -13.37 1.26
C VAL A 23 4.74 -14.53 1.23
N ILE A 24 5.91 -14.30 0.64
CA ILE A 24 7.00 -15.30 0.53
C ILE A 24 8.31 -14.82 1.16
N GLU A 25 8.45 -13.52 1.43
CA GLU A 25 9.58 -12.94 2.16
C GLU A 25 9.11 -11.67 2.89
N ILE A 26 9.61 -11.46 4.12
CA ILE A 26 9.47 -10.21 4.86
C ILE A 26 10.86 -9.69 5.15
N GLY A 27 11.15 -8.46 4.70
CA GLY A 27 12.38 -7.75 4.95
C GLY A 27 12.12 -6.41 5.63
N ALA A 28 12.85 -6.11 6.69
CA ALA A 28 12.73 -4.82 7.34
C ALA A 28 14.04 -4.36 7.98
N VAL A 29 14.22 -3.05 8.04
CA VAL A 29 15.30 -2.43 8.82
C VAL A 29 14.73 -1.47 9.85
N ARG A 30 15.36 -1.44 11.03
CA ARG A 30 15.03 -0.53 12.12
C ARG A 30 16.05 0.58 12.19
N LEU A 31 15.60 1.82 12.08
CA LEU A 31 16.41 3.00 12.29
C LEU A 31 16.06 3.65 13.62
N ASP A 32 17.06 4.19 14.32
CA ASP A 32 16.85 5.04 15.48
C ASP A 32 16.50 6.49 15.07
N SER A 33 16.38 7.39 16.06
CA SER A 33 16.08 8.80 15.81
C SER A 33 17.20 9.57 15.10
N ALA A 34 18.43 9.04 15.07
CA ALA A 34 19.55 9.57 14.30
C ALA A 34 19.64 8.92 12.90
N LEU A 35 18.60 8.16 12.53
CA LEU A 35 18.47 7.39 11.30
C LEU A 35 19.56 6.32 11.12
N GLN A 36 20.24 5.93 12.19
CA GLN A 36 21.22 4.85 12.15
C GLN A 36 20.49 3.51 12.20
N GLN A 37 20.89 2.57 11.35
CA GLN A 37 20.33 1.23 11.40
C GLN A 37 20.81 0.54 12.68
N THR A 38 19.85 0.10 13.48
CA THR A 38 20.11 -0.56 14.77
C THR A 38 19.74 -2.03 14.77
N ASP A 39 18.92 -2.47 13.81
CA ASP A 39 18.56 -3.87 13.62
C ASP A 39 17.97 -4.13 12.23
N GLN A 40 17.84 -5.41 11.88
CA GLN A 40 17.13 -5.88 10.69
C GLN A 40 16.34 -7.15 10.96
N PHE A 41 15.31 -7.38 10.15
CA PHE A 41 14.52 -8.59 10.12
C PHE A 41 14.48 -9.12 8.69
N GLU A 42 14.73 -10.41 8.52
CA GLU A 42 14.60 -11.11 7.23
C GLU A 42 14.07 -12.51 7.50
N ALA A 43 12.96 -12.86 6.85
CA ALA A 43 12.41 -14.20 6.93
C ALA A 43 11.67 -14.57 5.65
N PHE A 44 11.95 -15.76 5.14
CA PHE A 44 11.11 -16.40 4.13
C PHE A 44 9.82 -16.91 4.76
N VAL A 45 8.78 -17.00 3.94
CA VAL A 45 7.46 -17.50 4.31
C VAL A 45 7.11 -18.66 3.39
N LYS A 46 6.66 -19.78 3.96
CA LYS A 46 6.18 -20.93 3.22
C LYS A 46 4.71 -20.73 2.80
N PRO A 47 4.41 -20.57 1.49
CA PRO A 47 3.05 -20.44 1.00
C PRO A 47 2.30 -21.78 1.06
N VAL A 48 0.98 -21.69 1.17
CA VAL A 48 0.05 -22.82 1.25
C VAL A 48 -0.50 -23.18 -0.13
N TYR A 49 -0.91 -22.19 -0.92
CA TYR A 49 -1.58 -22.42 -2.20
C TYR A 49 -0.59 -22.56 -3.36
N PHE A 50 0.38 -21.64 -3.46
CA PHE A 50 1.38 -21.66 -4.52
C PHE A 50 2.74 -22.09 -3.97
N THR A 51 2.82 -23.36 -3.56
CA THR A 51 4.03 -23.96 -2.97
C THR A 51 5.25 -23.97 -3.90
N LYS A 52 5.05 -23.85 -5.22
CA LYS A 52 6.14 -23.71 -6.20
C LYS A 52 6.18 -22.30 -6.77
N LEU A 53 7.34 -21.67 -6.66
CA LEU A 53 7.61 -20.36 -7.24
C LEU A 53 7.45 -20.43 -8.76
N ASN A 54 6.69 -19.47 -9.29
CA ASN A 54 6.68 -19.20 -10.72
C ASN A 54 8.10 -18.79 -11.16
N SER A 55 8.54 -19.25 -12.33
CA SER A 55 9.83 -18.87 -12.93
C SER A 55 10.02 -17.37 -13.04
N PHE A 56 8.95 -16.59 -13.28
CA PHE A 56 9.02 -15.13 -13.28
C PHE A 56 9.39 -14.57 -11.90
N ILE A 57 8.72 -15.01 -10.84
CA ILE A 57 9.00 -14.56 -9.46
C ILE A 57 10.39 -15.04 -9.02
N LYS A 58 10.75 -16.28 -9.32
CA LYS A 58 12.10 -16.82 -9.02
C LYS A 58 13.20 -16.04 -9.71
N LYS A 59 13.01 -15.65 -10.98
CA LYS A 59 13.97 -14.83 -11.73
C LYS A 59 14.04 -13.40 -11.20
N LYS A 60 12.88 -12.83 -10.87
CA LYS A 60 12.77 -11.46 -10.38
C LYS A 60 13.44 -11.30 -9.01
N THR A 61 13.09 -12.18 -8.07
CA THR A 61 13.53 -12.10 -6.67
C THR A 61 14.84 -12.82 -6.40
N GLY A 62 15.24 -13.78 -7.24
CA GLY A 62 16.38 -14.65 -6.97
C GLY A 62 16.15 -15.66 -5.82
N ILE A 63 14.96 -15.71 -5.22
CA ILE A 63 14.65 -16.60 -4.10
C ILE A 63 14.70 -18.07 -4.56
N PRO A 64 15.55 -18.91 -3.96
CA PRO A 64 15.60 -20.33 -4.30
C PRO A 64 14.36 -21.05 -3.74
N GLN A 65 13.87 -22.06 -4.46
CA GLN A 65 12.67 -22.80 -4.05
C GLN A 65 12.87 -23.48 -2.69
N GLU A 66 14.09 -23.93 -2.43
CA GLU A 66 14.51 -24.62 -1.22
C GLU A 66 14.40 -23.73 0.02
N ALA A 67 14.59 -22.42 -0.13
CA ALA A 67 14.46 -21.46 0.97
C ALA A 67 13.01 -21.38 1.46
N ILE A 68 12.06 -21.27 0.52
CA ILE A 68 10.63 -21.26 0.82
C ILE A 68 10.14 -22.62 1.32
N ASP A 69 10.62 -23.73 0.73
CA ASP A 69 10.21 -25.08 1.13
C ASP A 69 10.54 -25.38 2.61
N ARG A 70 11.65 -24.80 3.11
CA ARG A 70 12.16 -24.92 4.50
C ARG A 70 11.65 -23.84 5.45
N ALA A 71 11.03 -22.78 4.93
CA ALA A 71 10.55 -21.66 5.72
C ALA A 71 9.41 -22.05 6.67
N HIS A 72 9.21 -21.26 7.71
CA HIS A 72 7.99 -21.33 8.51
C HIS A 72 6.80 -20.76 7.74
N GLY A 73 5.59 -21.20 8.08
CA GLY A 73 4.36 -20.62 7.51
C GLY A 73 4.11 -19.20 8.01
N PHE A 74 3.29 -18.44 7.27
CA PHE A 74 2.97 -17.04 7.55
C PHE A 74 2.61 -16.77 9.02
N PRO A 75 1.74 -17.56 9.70
CA PRO A 75 1.36 -17.28 11.09
C PRO A 75 2.52 -17.19 12.06
N LYS A 76 3.56 -18.02 11.88
CA LYS A 76 4.75 -17.97 12.72
C LYS A 76 5.63 -16.78 12.37
N VAL A 77 5.90 -16.57 11.07
CA VAL A 77 6.81 -15.51 10.63
C VAL A 77 6.26 -14.13 10.97
N ILE A 78 4.95 -13.90 10.77
CA ILE A 78 4.33 -12.61 11.11
C ILE A 78 4.32 -12.36 12.63
N ALA A 79 4.17 -13.40 13.45
CA ALA A 79 4.27 -13.28 14.92
C ALA A 79 5.71 -12.99 15.37
N ASP A 80 6.71 -13.63 14.75
CA ASP A 80 8.12 -13.33 14.98
C ASP A 80 8.44 -11.88 14.59
N PHE A 81 7.89 -11.40 13.46
CA PHE A 81 8.03 -10.01 13.03
C PHE A 81 7.37 -9.02 14.00
N MET A 82 6.14 -9.31 14.47
CA MET A 82 5.47 -8.48 15.48
C MET A 82 6.25 -8.43 16.80
N THR A 83 6.85 -9.55 17.22
CA THR A 83 7.75 -9.60 18.38
C THR A 83 9.00 -8.75 18.15
N TRP A 84 9.55 -8.77 16.94
CA TRP A 84 10.69 -7.93 16.57
C TRP A 84 10.34 -6.43 16.55
N LEU A 85 9.10 -6.07 16.16
CA LEU A 85 8.60 -4.69 16.21
C LEU A 85 8.49 -4.18 17.65
N ASP A 86 7.96 -5.00 18.56
CA ASP A 86 7.69 -4.62 19.94
C ASP A 86 8.97 -4.56 20.81
N ARG A 87 9.57 -3.38 20.87
CA ARG A 87 10.68 -3.06 21.79
C ARG A 87 10.24 -2.15 22.94
N GLY A 88 8.94 -2.01 23.19
CA GLY A 88 8.42 -1.05 24.17
C GLY A 88 8.72 0.42 23.84
N ARG A 89 8.95 0.74 22.56
CA ARG A 89 9.18 2.12 22.07
C ARG A 89 8.24 2.43 20.91
N PRO A 90 7.77 3.68 20.78
CA PRO A 90 6.99 4.08 19.64
C PRO A 90 7.83 4.02 18.36
N PHE A 91 7.23 3.51 17.29
CA PHE A 91 7.83 3.47 15.97
C PHE A 91 6.86 3.99 14.91
N LEU A 92 7.39 4.41 13.77
CA LEU A 92 6.64 4.65 12.54
C LEU A 92 7.02 3.59 11.52
N LEU A 93 6.02 2.90 10.97
CA LEU A 93 6.22 1.98 9.86
C LEU A 93 6.34 2.77 8.55
N LEU A 94 7.27 2.42 7.68
CA LEU A 94 7.46 2.99 6.36
C LEU A 94 7.48 1.87 5.34
N THR A 95 6.84 2.11 4.20
CA THR A 95 6.89 1.23 3.03
C THR A 95 7.17 2.11 1.82
N TRP A 96 7.71 1.53 0.74
CA TRP A 96 7.85 2.31 -0.50
C TRP A 96 6.46 2.69 -1.02
N GLY A 97 5.48 1.78 -1.01
CA GLY A 97 4.10 2.06 -1.38
C GLY A 97 3.07 1.33 -0.51
N GLY A 98 1.78 1.49 -0.80
CA GLY A 98 0.71 0.91 0.04
C GLY A 98 0.44 -0.58 -0.17
N GLU A 99 1.19 -1.28 -1.04
CA GLU A 99 0.89 -2.68 -1.38
C GLU A 99 1.35 -3.65 -0.29
N ASP A 100 2.46 -3.38 0.39
CA ASP A 100 3.06 -4.28 1.39
C ASP A 100 2.12 -4.51 2.58
N LEU A 101 1.65 -3.42 3.21
CA LEU A 101 0.71 -3.51 4.32
C LEU A 101 -0.61 -4.18 3.91
N LYS A 102 -1.11 -3.88 2.70
CA LYS A 102 -2.31 -4.51 2.14
C LYS A 102 -2.14 -6.02 2.01
N ARG A 103 -0.99 -6.49 1.54
CA ARG A 103 -0.71 -7.93 1.42
C ARG A 103 -0.61 -8.59 2.78
N ILE A 104 0.05 -7.97 3.77
CA ILE A 104 0.09 -8.48 5.15
C ILE A 104 -1.32 -8.62 5.73
N VAL A 105 -2.19 -7.62 5.58
CA VAL A 105 -3.59 -7.70 6.05
C VAL A 105 -4.33 -8.85 5.37
N TYR A 106 -4.19 -8.99 4.05
CA TYR A 106 -4.88 -10.04 3.31
C TYR A 106 -4.37 -11.44 3.64
N ASP A 107 -3.07 -11.62 3.85
CA ASP A 107 -2.51 -12.93 4.22
C ASP A 107 -2.88 -13.29 5.67
N THR A 108 -2.93 -12.30 6.56
CA THR A 108 -3.47 -12.46 7.93
C THR A 108 -4.91 -12.99 7.90
N ARG A 109 -5.77 -12.40 7.06
CA ARG A 109 -7.17 -12.85 6.88
C ARG A 109 -7.26 -14.23 6.23
N MET A 110 -6.44 -14.50 5.21
CA MET A 110 -6.36 -15.80 4.54
C MET A 110 -6.10 -16.91 5.57
N HIS A 111 -5.15 -16.66 6.47
CA HIS A 111 -4.79 -17.54 7.57
C HIS A 111 -5.76 -17.52 8.75
N LYS A 112 -6.89 -16.81 8.66
CA LYS A 112 -7.94 -16.68 9.69
C LYS A 112 -7.40 -16.15 11.03
N MET A 113 -6.42 -15.26 10.96
CA MET A 113 -5.84 -14.58 12.12
C MET A 113 -6.51 -13.23 12.35
N ASP A 114 -6.34 -12.68 13.56
CA ASP A 114 -6.79 -11.33 13.90
C ASP A 114 -5.95 -10.28 13.16
N ASP A 115 -6.61 -9.43 12.37
CA ASP A 115 -6.00 -8.37 11.58
C ASP A 115 -6.08 -6.99 12.24
N ALA A 116 -6.65 -6.87 13.44
CA ALA A 116 -6.89 -5.61 14.12
C ALA A 116 -5.62 -4.75 14.27
N TYR A 117 -4.48 -5.37 14.57
CA TYR A 117 -3.20 -4.68 14.66
C TYR A 117 -2.81 -4.02 13.33
N TRP A 118 -2.85 -4.76 12.22
CA TRP A 118 -2.47 -4.28 10.89
C TRP A 118 -3.47 -3.27 10.31
N MET A 119 -4.74 -3.37 10.72
CA MET A 119 -5.79 -2.38 10.41
C MET A 119 -5.57 -1.06 11.16
N ALA A 120 -5.01 -1.11 12.37
CA ALA A 120 -4.85 0.06 13.25
C ALA A 120 -3.48 0.74 13.13
N VAL A 121 -2.45 0.03 12.65
CA VAL A 121 -1.08 0.57 12.58
C VAL A 121 -1.00 1.73 11.58
N ASP A 122 -0.37 2.81 12.02
CA ASP A 122 -0.03 3.94 11.17
C ASP A 122 1.24 3.63 10.37
N TYR A 123 1.19 3.85 9.06
CA TYR A 123 2.34 3.72 8.17
C TYR A 123 2.52 4.98 7.31
N TYR A 124 3.76 5.24 6.93
CA TYR A 124 4.14 6.31 6.03
C TYR A 124 4.49 5.72 4.65
N ASP A 125 3.74 6.16 3.64
CA ASP A 125 3.97 5.80 2.23
C ASP A 125 5.07 6.71 1.68
N LEU A 126 6.29 6.16 1.60
CA LEU A 126 7.47 6.92 1.27
C LEU A 126 7.46 7.40 -0.19
N LEU A 127 6.91 6.61 -1.13
CA LEU A 127 6.72 7.04 -2.52
C LEU A 127 5.89 8.33 -2.55
N LYS A 128 4.75 8.39 -1.88
CA LYS A 128 3.96 9.63 -1.82
C LYS A 128 4.76 10.80 -1.23
N GLY A 129 5.58 10.55 -0.22
CA GLY A 129 6.52 11.54 0.33
C GLY A 129 7.52 12.05 -0.71
N TYR A 130 8.15 11.12 -1.42
CA TYR A 130 9.11 11.37 -2.48
C TYR A 130 8.49 12.15 -3.65
N LEU A 131 7.31 11.76 -4.14
CA LEU A 131 6.60 12.45 -5.22
C LEU A 131 6.33 13.91 -4.89
N ARG A 132 5.96 14.22 -3.63
CA ARG A 132 5.78 15.60 -3.16
C ARG A 132 7.09 16.36 -3.10
N TYR A 133 8.13 15.74 -2.56
CA TYR A 133 9.46 16.35 -2.49
C TYR A 133 9.99 16.72 -3.88
N LYS A 134 9.80 15.83 -4.87
CA LYS A 134 10.24 16.03 -6.26
C LYS A 134 9.25 16.81 -7.13
N ASN A 135 8.06 17.11 -6.60
CA ASN A 135 6.96 17.75 -7.33
C ASN A 135 6.61 17.01 -8.65
N VAL A 136 6.49 15.69 -8.58
CA VAL A 136 6.13 14.82 -9.71
C VAL A 136 4.87 14.02 -9.39
N SER A 137 4.16 13.57 -10.43
CA SER A 137 2.87 12.89 -10.28
C SER A 137 2.88 11.41 -10.64
N ASN A 138 3.92 10.94 -11.35
CA ASN A 138 4.01 9.54 -11.77
C ASN A 138 4.76 8.74 -10.71
N ASP A 139 4.28 7.54 -10.42
CA ASP A 139 4.96 6.62 -9.51
C ASP A 139 6.38 6.34 -10.00
N VAL A 140 7.30 6.21 -9.04
CA VAL A 140 8.73 5.95 -9.27
C VAL A 140 9.08 4.67 -8.53
N SER A 141 9.89 3.79 -9.10
CA SER A 141 10.39 2.61 -8.38
C SER A 141 11.47 3.02 -7.36
N VAL A 142 11.80 2.11 -6.43
CA VAL A 142 12.90 2.34 -5.48
C VAL A 142 14.19 2.63 -6.24
N GLU A 143 14.52 1.83 -7.26
CA GLU A 143 15.71 1.97 -8.09
C GLU A 143 15.72 3.30 -8.86
N GLY A 144 14.56 3.70 -9.39
CA GLY A 144 14.42 4.99 -10.07
C GLY A 144 14.67 6.17 -9.12
N ALA A 145 14.20 6.07 -7.86
CA ALA A 145 14.42 7.08 -6.85
C ALA A 145 15.88 7.11 -6.34
N LEU A 146 16.53 5.96 -6.19
CA LEU A 146 17.97 5.90 -5.89
C LEU A 146 18.80 6.61 -6.96
N LEU A 147 18.53 6.30 -8.23
CA LEU A 147 19.21 6.90 -9.38
C LEU A 147 19.03 8.42 -9.40
N ASP A 148 17.79 8.89 -9.27
CA ASP A 148 17.47 10.33 -9.25
C ASP A 148 18.09 11.08 -8.07
N LEU A 149 18.29 10.39 -6.93
CA LEU A 149 18.97 10.95 -5.77
C LEU A 149 20.49 10.80 -5.82
N GLY A 150 21.05 10.10 -6.82
CA GLY A 150 22.49 9.78 -6.85
C GLY A 150 22.93 8.96 -5.64
N ILE A 151 22.10 7.99 -5.25
CA ILE A 151 22.43 6.98 -4.22
C ILE A 151 22.85 5.72 -4.97
N GLU A 152 24.03 5.20 -4.65
CA GLU A 152 24.46 3.91 -5.20
C GLU A 152 23.57 2.81 -4.64
N ALA A 153 22.97 2.00 -5.52
CA ALA A 153 22.19 0.86 -5.10
C ALA A 153 23.12 -0.19 -4.47
N GLY A 154 22.88 -0.49 -3.19
CA GLY A 154 23.46 -1.64 -2.51
C GLY A 154 22.49 -2.82 -2.55
N GLY A 155 23.01 -4.04 -2.70
CA GLY A 155 22.21 -5.27 -2.64
C GLY A 155 21.60 -5.70 -3.98
N SER A 156 20.69 -6.66 -3.91
CA SER A 156 19.94 -7.23 -5.04
C SER A 156 18.51 -6.70 -5.03
N ALA A 157 18.11 -6.02 -6.10
CA ALA A 157 16.71 -5.62 -6.29
C ALA A 157 15.77 -6.82 -6.18
N HIS A 158 14.59 -6.61 -5.60
CA HIS A 158 13.54 -7.61 -5.38
C HIS A 158 13.93 -8.72 -4.38
N ARG A 159 14.84 -8.41 -3.46
CA ARG A 159 14.98 -9.10 -2.19
C ARG A 159 14.44 -8.19 -1.12
N ALA A 160 13.50 -8.68 -0.31
CA ALA A 160 12.75 -7.80 0.59
C ALA A 160 13.66 -7.03 1.56
N LEU A 161 14.72 -7.65 2.10
CA LEU A 161 15.63 -6.95 3.00
C LEU A 161 16.46 -5.88 2.26
N ASP A 162 16.95 -6.18 1.06
CA ASP A 162 17.76 -5.25 0.27
C ASP A 162 16.90 -4.06 -0.20
N ASP A 163 15.66 -4.31 -0.63
CA ASP A 163 14.70 -3.26 -0.99
C ASP A 163 14.32 -2.40 0.23
N ALA A 164 14.19 -2.99 1.43
CA ALA A 164 14.01 -2.24 2.67
C ALA A 164 15.23 -1.36 3.03
N GLN A 165 16.46 -1.85 2.83
CA GLN A 165 17.69 -1.09 3.04
C GLN A 165 17.82 0.06 2.04
N MET A 166 17.57 -0.18 0.76
CA MET A 166 17.56 0.84 -0.29
C MET A 166 16.50 1.91 -0.01
N THR A 167 15.30 1.49 0.40
CA THR A 167 14.21 2.39 0.81
C THR A 167 14.62 3.22 2.03
N ALA A 168 15.37 2.65 2.98
CA ALA A 168 15.93 3.37 4.11
C ALA A 168 16.96 4.44 3.69
N GLU A 169 17.80 4.18 2.69
CA GLU A 169 18.70 5.21 2.14
C GLU A 169 17.95 6.38 1.51
N ILE A 170 16.88 6.08 0.75
CA ILE A 170 15.99 7.13 0.20
C ILE A 170 15.40 7.93 1.36
N PHE A 171 14.82 7.25 2.36
CA PHE A 171 14.23 7.88 3.53
C PHE A 171 15.23 8.81 4.24
N ARG A 172 16.46 8.33 4.52
CA ARG A 172 17.53 9.13 5.11
C ARG A 172 17.84 10.37 4.29
N ARG A 173 17.97 10.21 2.97
CA ARG A 173 18.34 11.30 2.08
C ARG A 173 17.32 12.44 2.07
N ILE A 174 16.03 12.11 2.16
CA ILE A 174 14.95 13.10 2.03
C ILE A 174 14.25 13.42 3.37
N PHE A 175 14.69 12.82 4.47
CA PHE A 175 14.05 12.89 5.80
C PHE A 175 13.61 14.30 6.20
N SER A 176 14.53 15.27 6.12
CA SER A 176 14.28 16.67 6.49
C SER A 176 13.25 17.41 5.61
N LYS A 177 12.81 16.79 4.51
CA LYS A 177 11.84 17.33 3.55
C LYS A 177 10.46 16.64 3.65
N LEU A 178 10.34 15.62 4.50
CA LEU A 178 9.10 14.87 4.67
C LEU A 178 8.22 15.49 5.74
N ASP A 179 6.93 15.47 5.47
CA ASP A 179 5.88 15.73 6.45
C ASP A 179 5.39 14.37 6.99
N LEU A 180 6.01 13.93 8.09
CA LEU A 180 5.76 12.62 8.70
C LEU A 180 4.43 12.53 9.45
N GLU A 181 3.67 13.64 9.57
CA GLU A 181 2.31 13.61 10.12
C GLU A 181 1.30 13.01 9.12
N ARG A 182 1.68 12.91 7.83
CA ARG A 182 0.83 12.35 6.76
C ARG A 182 0.84 10.82 6.75
N VAL A 183 0.73 10.23 7.93
CA VAL A 183 0.55 8.80 8.09
C VAL A 183 -0.79 8.35 7.52
N GLN A 184 -0.84 7.07 7.17
CA GLN A 184 -2.02 6.40 6.65
C GLN A 184 -2.27 5.14 7.48
N ARG A 185 -3.51 4.68 7.46
CA ARG A 185 -3.88 3.33 7.89
C ARG A 185 -4.35 2.55 6.68
N PHE A 186 -4.22 1.23 6.72
CA PHE A 186 -4.83 0.40 5.70
C PHE A 186 -6.34 0.66 5.71
N LYS A 187 -6.89 1.01 4.54
CA LYS A 187 -8.33 1.19 4.35
C LYS A 187 -8.85 -0.03 3.63
N ASP A 188 -9.74 -0.76 4.30
CA ASP A 188 -10.37 -1.92 3.71
C ASP A 188 -11.34 -1.48 2.62
N LEU A 189 -10.95 -1.73 1.37
CA LEU A 189 -11.73 -1.35 0.21
C LEU A 189 -12.57 -2.55 -0.20
N TYR A 190 -13.85 -2.51 0.15
CA TYR A 190 -14.85 -3.50 -0.28
C TYR A 190 -15.23 -3.31 -1.74
N THR A 191 -14.90 -2.15 -2.30
CA THR A 191 -15.13 -1.79 -3.69
C THR A 191 -13.85 -1.86 -4.49
N ASN A 192 -14.02 -2.18 -5.77
CA ASN A 192 -12.90 -2.20 -6.70
C ASN A 192 -12.73 -0.84 -7.42
N ALA A 193 -11.59 -0.70 -8.11
CA ALA A 193 -11.27 0.51 -8.86
C ALA A 193 -12.33 0.89 -9.91
N LYS A 194 -13.05 -0.10 -10.48
CA LYS A 194 -14.12 0.14 -11.46
C LYS A 194 -15.31 0.84 -10.80
N GLU A 195 -15.78 0.36 -9.65
CA GLU A 195 -16.91 0.94 -8.91
C GLU A 195 -16.61 2.36 -8.43
N ARG A 196 -15.42 2.58 -7.85
CA ARG A 196 -14.96 3.92 -7.46
C ARG A 196 -14.84 4.86 -8.66
N LYS A 197 -14.38 4.37 -9.82
CA LYS A 197 -14.35 5.15 -11.06
C LYS A 197 -15.75 5.53 -11.54
N LEU A 198 -16.74 4.65 -11.37
CA LEU A 198 -18.15 4.96 -11.68
C LEU A 198 -18.67 6.12 -10.81
N VAL A 199 -18.43 6.10 -9.50
CA VAL A 199 -18.79 7.20 -8.57
C VAL A 199 -18.19 8.52 -9.05
N LYS A 200 -16.87 8.54 -9.26
CA LYS A 200 -16.14 9.75 -9.64
C LYS A 200 -16.62 10.34 -10.96
N ASN A 201 -16.90 9.48 -11.94
CA ASN A 201 -17.44 9.90 -13.23
C ASN A 201 -18.86 10.44 -13.12
N ALA A 202 -19.71 9.80 -12.30
CA ALA A 202 -21.08 10.23 -12.09
C ALA A 202 -21.16 11.62 -11.42
N ILE A 203 -20.36 11.86 -10.37
CA ILE A 203 -20.27 13.17 -9.71
C ILE A 203 -19.90 14.24 -10.74
N ARG A 204 -18.86 14.00 -11.56
CA ARG A 204 -18.42 14.94 -12.60
C ARG A 204 -19.53 15.22 -13.63
N ALA A 205 -20.22 14.18 -14.09
CA ALA A 205 -21.28 14.30 -15.08
C ALA A 205 -22.49 15.10 -14.54
N LEU A 206 -22.92 14.84 -13.31
CA LEU A 206 -24.03 15.55 -12.67
C LEU A 206 -23.70 17.03 -12.44
N LEU A 207 -22.49 17.31 -11.94
CA LEU A 207 -22.03 18.70 -11.75
C LEU A 207 -21.94 19.47 -13.08
N ALA A 208 -21.50 18.82 -14.16
CA ALA A 208 -21.47 19.42 -15.50
C ALA A 208 -22.88 19.76 -16.02
N GLN A 209 -23.88 18.95 -15.66
CA GLN A 209 -25.31 19.21 -15.93
C GLN A 209 -25.95 20.20 -14.95
N ARG A 210 -25.18 20.82 -14.04
CA ARG A 210 -25.68 21.69 -12.96
C ARG A 210 -26.70 21.01 -12.04
N LYS A 211 -26.65 19.68 -11.94
CA LYS A 211 -27.44 18.89 -10.99
C LYS A 211 -26.64 18.66 -9.72
N THR A 212 -27.30 18.72 -8.56
CA THR A 212 -26.70 18.34 -7.29
C THR A 212 -26.53 16.83 -7.24
N PRO A 213 -25.29 16.30 -7.14
CA PRO A 213 -25.10 14.87 -6.97
C PRO A 213 -25.66 14.41 -5.62
N THR A 214 -26.49 13.39 -5.61
CA THR A 214 -26.93 12.69 -4.38
C THR A 214 -26.62 11.21 -4.49
N TRP A 215 -26.56 10.53 -3.35
CA TRP A 215 -26.32 9.09 -3.33
C TRP A 215 -27.44 8.32 -4.05
N GLU A 216 -28.69 8.75 -3.87
CA GLU A 216 -29.87 8.14 -4.48
C GLU A 216 -29.81 8.19 -6.01
N LEU A 217 -29.38 9.33 -6.57
CA LEU A 217 -29.17 9.46 -8.01
C LEU A 217 -28.06 8.55 -8.52
N LEU A 218 -26.97 8.37 -7.78
CA LEU A 218 -25.92 7.44 -8.17
C LEU A 218 -26.41 5.98 -8.08
N ALA A 219 -27.10 5.62 -7.00
CA ALA A 219 -27.66 4.29 -6.82
C ALA A 219 -28.60 3.91 -7.98
N GLU A 220 -29.51 4.82 -8.35
CA GLU A 220 -30.51 4.58 -9.38
C GLU A 220 -29.93 4.58 -10.80
N TYR A 221 -29.05 5.53 -11.15
CA TYR A 221 -28.65 5.74 -12.55
C TYR A 221 -27.26 5.19 -12.88
N VAL A 222 -26.44 4.87 -11.88
CA VAL A 222 -25.04 4.44 -12.06
C VAL A 222 -24.84 3.00 -11.60
N PHE A 223 -25.42 2.62 -10.46
CA PHE A 223 -25.21 1.30 -9.87
C PHE A 223 -26.27 0.27 -10.22
N LYS A 224 -27.51 0.72 -10.49
CA LYS A 224 -28.60 -0.14 -10.94
C LYS A 224 -28.12 -1.08 -12.06
N ASP A 225 -28.29 -2.38 -11.82
CA ASP A 225 -27.92 -3.49 -12.70
C ASP A 225 -26.41 -3.61 -13.04
N LYS A 226 -25.55 -2.76 -12.47
CA LYS A 226 -24.10 -2.68 -12.77
C LYS A 226 -23.21 -3.00 -11.58
N VAL A 227 -23.67 -2.74 -10.35
CA VAL A 227 -22.93 -2.93 -9.12
C VAL A 227 -23.86 -3.57 -8.09
N ALA A 228 -23.49 -4.75 -7.63
CA ALA A 228 -24.15 -5.45 -6.53
C ALA A 228 -23.83 -4.70 -5.22
N LEU A 229 -24.86 -4.26 -4.48
CA LEU A 229 -24.76 -3.42 -3.27
C LEU A 229 -25.25 -4.14 -2.00
N GLU A 230 -25.38 -5.47 -2.06
CA GLU A 230 -25.96 -6.29 -0.98
C GLU A 230 -25.00 -6.46 0.20
N ASP A 231 -23.68 -6.34 -0.02
CA ASP A 231 -22.70 -6.30 1.07
C ASP A 231 -22.76 -4.93 1.77
N PRO A 232 -23.19 -4.87 3.05
CA PRO A 232 -23.35 -3.60 3.76
C PRO A 232 -22.03 -2.83 3.92
N ARG A 233 -20.88 -3.52 3.93
CA ARG A 233 -19.55 -2.89 4.03
C ARG A 233 -19.17 -2.21 2.72
N LYS A 234 -19.52 -2.83 1.59
CA LYS A 234 -19.36 -2.25 0.25
C LYS A 234 -20.25 -1.02 0.06
N LEU A 235 -21.50 -1.11 0.50
CA LEU A 235 -22.44 0.01 0.46
C LEU A 235 -21.91 1.20 1.28
N ALA A 236 -21.52 0.97 2.54
CA ALA A 236 -20.97 1.99 3.41
C ALA A 236 -19.71 2.63 2.82
N GLU A 237 -18.78 1.83 2.30
CA GLU A 237 -17.55 2.35 1.70
C GLU A 237 -17.80 3.20 0.45
N LEU A 238 -18.74 2.82 -0.43
CA LEU A 238 -19.12 3.65 -1.58
C LEU A 238 -19.78 4.97 -1.17
N GLN A 239 -20.60 4.96 -0.12
CA GLN A 239 -21.25 6.16 0.40
C GLN A 239 -20.23 7.15 0.98
N GLU A 240 -19.28 6.66 1.78
CA GLU A 240 -18.17 7.46 2.29
C GLU A 240 -17.29 8.00 1.15
N TYR A 241 -16.95 7.13 0.18
CA TYR A 241 -16.17 7.54 -0.98
C TYR A 241 -16.88 8.60 -1.84
N PHE A 242 -18.19 8.45 -2.04
CA PHE A 242 -19.03 9.43 -2.72
C PHE A 242 -18.98 10.79 -2.01
N ALA A 243 -19.19 10.81 -0.69
CA ALA A 243 -19.16 12.04 0.09
C ALA A 243 -17.79 12.75 -0.02
N ALA A 244 -16.70 12.00 0.14
CA ALA A 244 -15.35 12.54 0.07
C ALA A 244 -14.99 13.07 -1.35
N GLU A 245 -15.37 12.38 -2.42
CA GLU A 245 -15.10 12.86 -3.78
C GLU A 245 -16.00 14.04 -4.17
N LEU A 246 -17.24 14.10 -3.67
CA LEU A 246 -18.12 15.25 -3.87
C LEU A 246 -17.53 16.50 -3.21
N GLU A 247 -17.07 16.38 -1.97
CA GLU A 247 -16.42 17.47 -1.24
C GLU A 247 -15.21 18.01 -2.02
N LYS A 248 -14.30 17.13 -2.45
CA LYS A 248 -13.14 17.53 -3.28
C LYS A 248 -13.55 18.22 -4.57
N ALA A 249 -14.60 17.72 -5.24
CA ALA A 249 -15.07 18.31 -6.49
C ALA A 249 -15.64 19.72 -6.28
N LEU A 250 -16.36 19.95 -5.17
CA LEU A 250 -16.90 21.24 -4.80
C LEU A 250 -15.79 22.23 -4.40
N GLN A 251 -14.81 21.79 -3.60
CA GLN A 251 -13.63 22.59 -3.24
C GLN A 251 -12.86 23.03 -4.49
N LYS A 252 -12.63 22.11 -5.44
CA LYS A 252 -11.94 22.42 -6.71
C LYS A 252 -12.70 23.44 -7.56
N LYS A 253 -14.04 23.38 -7.57
CA LYS A 253 -14.89 24.34 -8.28
C LYS A 253 -14.84 25.73 -7.63
N ALA A 254 -14.82 25.79 -6.29
CA ALA A 254 -14.72 27.05 -5.56
C ALA A 254 -13.34 27.71 -5.72
N ALA A 255 -12.27 26.94 -5.89
CA ALA A 255 -10.92 27.43 -6.12
C ALA A 255 -10.62 27.83 -7.58
N ALA A 256 -11.55 27.62 -8.52
CA ALA A 256 -11.34 27.99 -9.92
C ALA A 256 -11.51 29.52 -10.08
N PRO A 257 -10.58 30.23 -10.75
CA PRO A 257 -10.73 31.65 -11.01
C PRO A 257 -12.02 31.92 -11.81
N PRO A 258 -12.71 33.05 -11.55
CA PRO A 258 -13.90 33.41 -12.31
C PRO A 258 -13.55 33.45 -13.80
N ALA A 259 -14.39 32.84 -14.63
CA ALA A 259 -14.23 32.89 -16.07
C ALA A 259 -14.16 34.36 -16.50
N ILE A 260 -13.06 34.73 -17.18
CA ILE A 260 -12.94 36.04 -17.82
C ILE A 260 -14.04 36.08 -18.88
N VAL A 261 -15.02 36.94 -18.64
CA VAL A 261 -16.09 37.22 -19.60
C VAL A 261 -15.57 38.37 -20.45
N ASP A 262 -15.15 38.06 -21.68
CA ASP A 262 -14.99 39.05 -22.76
C ASP A 262 -16.36 39.38 -23.37
#